data_AF-A0A842MX59-F1
#
_entry.id   AF-A0A842MX59-F1
#
_cell.length_a   1.000
_cell.length_b   1.000
_cell.length_c   1.000
_cell.angle_alpha   90.00
_cell.angle_beta   90.00
_cell.angle_gamma   90.00
#
_symmetry.space_group_name_H-M   'P 1'
#
loop_
_entity.id
_entity.type
_entity.pdbx_description
1 polymer ?
#
loop_
_entity_poly.entity_id
_entity_poly.type
_entity_poly.pdbx_seq_one_letter_code
_entity_poly.pdbx_strand_id
1 'polypeptide(L)'
;MRQRVQVKCPICGKQFNLDLDISTYVTVETAPAPPKKQVSLILRGNEAKVDFVLRAMRALASKEPSGMVEVEEIVDLAEKVGLEREEVNEIIAAEKRAGHIYEPKQGVVCFTVPPERSRV
;
A
#
# COMPACT_ATOMS: atom_id res chain seq x y z
N MET A 1 -39.15 -5.56 -9.74
CA MET A 1 -40.44 -5.11 -10.32
C MET A 1 -40.57 -3.64 -9.99
N ARG A 2 -40.92 -2.79 -10.98
CA ARG A 2 -41.03 -1.33 -10.77
C ARG A 2 -42.45 -0.95 -10.40
N GLN A 3 -42.64 -0.37 -9.21
CA GLN A 3 -43.92 0.20 -8.80
C GLN A 3 -43.79 1.71 -8.64
N ARG A 4 -44.74 2.44 -9.23
CA ARG A 4 -44.87 3.89 -9.08
C ARG A 4 -45.75 4.19 -7.89
N VAL A 5 -45.24 4.97 -6.94
CA VAL A 5 -45.98 5.39 -5.75
C VAL A 5 -46.01 6.91 -5.70
N GLN A 6 -47.22 7.47 -5.58
CA GLN A 6 -47.43 8.91 -5.45
C GLN A 6 -47.48 9.27 -3.97
N VAL A 7 -46.56 10.13 -3.54
CA VAL A 7 -46.42 10.56 -2.13
C VAL A 7 -46.48 12.07 -2.02
N LYS A 8 -47.01 12.55 -0.90
CA LYS A 8 -47.19 13.97 -0.61
C LYS A 8 -46.12 14.42 0.39
N CYS A 9 -45.43 15.53 0.10
CA CYS A 9 -44.44 16.10 1.02
C CYS A 9 -45.13 16.50 2.33
N PRO A 10 -44.69 16.00 3.49
CA PRO A 10 -45.28 16.40 4.77
C PRO A 10 -44.93 17.84 5.16
N ILE A 11 -43.91 18.44 4.52
CA ILE A 11 -43.41 19.80 4.86
C ILE A 11 -44.08 20.87 3.99
N CYS A 12 -44.24 20.64 2.68
CA CYS A 12 -44.79 21.65 1.76
C CYS A 12 -46.08 21.23 1.03
N GLY A 13 -46.60 20.03 1.31
CA GLY A 13 -47.88 19.55 0.77
C GLY A 13 -47.90 19.22 -0.73
N LYS A 14 -46.81 19.41 -1.46
CA LYS A 14 -46.72 19.07 -2.90
C LYS A 14 -46.64 17.56 -3.10
N GLN A 15 -47.34 17.05 -4.11
CA GLN A 15 -47.30 15.64 -4.49
C GLN A 15 -46.16 15.37 -5.47
N PHE A 16 -45.47 14.25 -5.29
CA PHE A 16 -44.43 13.77 -6.20
C PHE A 16 -44.55 12.26 -6.41
N ASN A 17 -44.21 11.83 -7.62
CA ASN A 17 -44.23 10.42 -8.01
C ASN A 17 -42.83 9.84 -7.81
N LEU A 18 -42.73 8.76 -7.02
CA LEU A 18 -41.51 7.99 -6.83
C LEU A 18 -41.64 6.66 -7.57
N ASP A 19 -40.67 6.35 -8.41
CA ASP A 19 -40.53 5.03 -9.02
C ASP A 19 -39.62 4.20 -8.12
N LEU A 20 -40.18 3.23 -7.40
CA LEU A 20 -39.45 2.33 -6.51
C LEU A 20 -39.19 1.01 -7.24
N ASP A 21 -37.92 0.65 -7.38
CA ASP A 21 -37.51 -0.65 -7.92
C ASP A 21 -37.35 -1.63 -6.75
N ILE A 22 -38.33 -2.53 -6.59
CA ILE A 22 -38.35 -3.52 -5.51
C ILE A 22 -37.70 -4.79 -6.07
N SER A 23 -36.47 -5.07 -5.63
CA SER A 23 -35.82 -6.37 -5.78
C SER A 23 -36.16 -7.23 -4.56
N THR A 24 -36.90 -8.31 -4.80
CA THR A 24 -37.21 -9.32 -3.78
C THR A 24 -35.93 -10.03 -3.36
N TYR A 25 -35.52 -9.84 -2.10
CA TYR A 25 -34.50 -10.68 -1.46
C TYR A 25 -35.01 -12.11 -1.38
N VAL A 26 -34.34 -13.04 -2.07
CA VAL A 26 -34.60 -14.48 -1.94
C VAL A 26 -33.27 -15.19 -1.69
N THR A 27 -33.24 -15.88 -0.56
CA THR A 27 -32.27 -16.90 -0.09
C THR A 27 -30.80 -16.49 0.05
N VAL A 28 -30.39 -16.30 1.30
CA VAL A 28 -29.00 -16.53 1.74
C VAL A 28 -28.72 -18.03 1.58
N GLU A 29 -28.48 -18.48 0.35
CA GLU A 29 -27.45 -19.49 0.18
C GLU A 29 -26.15 -18.74 0.38
N THR A 30 -25.34 -19.18 1.33
CA THR A 30 -23.94 -18.77 1.46
C THR A 30 -23.26 -19.03 0.13
N ALA A 31 -23.30 -18.04 -0.77
CA ALA A 31 -22.39 -17.95 -1.87
C ALA A 31 -21.00 -18.07 -1.24
N PRO A 32 -20.17 -19.05 -1.63
CA PRO A 32 -18.78 -19.01 -1.21
C PRO A 32 -18.29 -17.63 -1.61
N ALA A 33 -17.73 -16.91 -0.62
CA ALA A 33 -17.13 -15.61 -0.85
C ALA A 33 -16.34 -15.69 -2.17
N PRO A 34 -16.50 -14.73 -3.10
CA PRO A 34 -15.78 -14.77 -4.38
C PRO A 34 -14.34 -15.10 -4.02
N PRO A 35 -13.74 -16.18 -4.57
CA PRO A 35 -12.47 -16.70 -4.08
C PRO A 35 -11.56 -15.49 -4.02
N LYS A 36 -11.23 -15.05 -2.79
CA LYS A 36 -10.35 -13.90 -2.58
C LYS A 36 -9.18 -14.25 -3.44
N LYS A 37 -9.00 -13.51 -4.54
CA LYS A 37 -8.03 -13.85 -5.58
C LYS A 37 -6.79 -14.25 -4.82
N GLN A 38 -6.38 -15.51 -4.91
CA GLN A 38 -5.11 -16.00 -4.39
C GLN A 38 -4.00 -15.41 -5.27
N VAL A 39 -4.06 -14.11 -5.51
CA VAL A 39 -2.92 -13.28 -5.82
C VAL A 39 -2.15 -13.24 -4.49
N SER A 40 -1.41 -14.34 -4.32
CA SER A 40 -0.03 -14.37 -3.90
C SER A 40 0.27 -13.85 -2.49
N LEU A 41 0.21 -14.75 -1.52
CA LEU A 41 1.00 -14.62 -0.27
C LEU A 41 2.47 -14.28 -0.57
N ILE A 42 3.00 -14.72 -1.72
CA ILE A 42 4.37 -14.45 -2.20
C ILE A 42 4.55 -12.98 -2.63
N LEU A 43 3.64 -12.37 -3.40
CA LEU A 43 3.76 -10.95 -3.77
C LEU A 43 3.62 -10.06 -2.53
N ARG A 44 2.76 -10.44 -1.56
CA ARG A 44 2.68 -9.75 -0.26
C ARG A 44 3.95 -9.90 0.57
N GLY A 45 4.62 -11.06 0.49
CA GLY A 45 5.91 -11.29 1.12
C GLY A 45 6.98 -10.38 0.55
N ASN A 46 7.10 -10.32 -0.78
CA ASN A 46 8.09 -9.47 -1.45
C ASN A 46 7.80 -7.97 -1.22
N GLU A 47 6.55 -7.54 -1.28
CA GLU A 47 6.16 -6.17 -0.94
C GLU A 47 6.53 -5.83 0.51
N ALA A 48 6.32 -6.75 1.46
CA ALA A 48 6.69 -6.54 2.86
C ALA A 48 8.21 -6.46 3.06
N LYS A 49 9.01 -7.25 2.31
CA LYS A 49 10.48 -7.19 2.33
C LYS A 49 10.98 -5.83 1.84
N VAL A 50 10.49 -5.39 0.68
CA VAL A 50 10.84 -4.09 0.09
C VAL A 50 10.45 -2.96 1.04
N ASP A 51 9.23 -2.99 1.57
CA ASP A 51 8.74 -1.97 2.50
C ASP A 51 9.53 -1.94 3.81
N PHE A 52 9.91 -3.11 4.35
CA PHE A 52 10.80 -3.18 5.52
C PHE A 52 12.14 -2.49 5.24
N VAL A 53 12.80 -2.82 4.13
CA VAL A 53 14.10 -2.24 3.75
C VAL A 53 13.97 -0.72 3.56
N LEU A 54 12.94 -0.25 2.86
CA LEU A 54 12.71 1.19 2.67
C LEU A 54 12.42 1.93 3.98
N ARG A 55 11.66 1.33 4.90
CA ARG A 55 11.43 1.90 6.23
C ARG A 55 12.70 1.94 7.08
N ALA A 56 13.50 0.87 7.05
CA ALA A 56 14.79 0.82 7.73
C ALA A 56 15.73 1.91 7.21
N MET A 57 15.83 2.06 5.89
CA MET A 57 16.60 3.13 5.25
C MET A 57 16.13 4.53 5.68
N ARG A 58 14.81 4.79 5.70
CA ARG A 58 14.28 6.08 6.17
C ARG A 58 14.58 6.32 7.64
N ALA A 59 14.45 5.28 8.47
CA ALA A 59 14.75 5.37 9.89
C ALA A 59 16.24 5.70 10.12
N LEU A 60 17.16 5.09 9.38
CA LEU A 60 18.59 5.39 9.43
C LEU A 60 18.89 6.80 8.90
N ALA A 61 18.34 7.15 7.73
CA ALA A 61 18.51 8.48 7.13
C ALA A 61 17.97 9.61 8.01
N SER A 62 16.97 9.35 8.87
CA SER A 62 16.46 10.36 9.81
C SER A 62 17.36 10.59 11.03
N LYS A 63 18.26 9.65 11.35
CA LYS A 63 19.22 9.82 12.45
C LYS A 63 20.43 10.65 12.01
N GLU A 64 20.79 10.56 10.74
CA GLU A 64 21.88 11.34 10.17
C GLU A 64 21.38 12.62 9.49
N PRO A 65 21.87 13.82 9.85
CA PRO A 65 21.49 15.06 9.18
C PRO A 65 21.94 15.10 7.71
N SER A 66 22.90 14.24 7.32
CA SER A 66 23.40 14.07 5.97
C SER A 66 22.42 13.29 5.07
N GLY A 67 21.49 12.53 5.66
CA GLY A 67 20.66 11.55 4.95
C GLY A 67 21.43 10.38 4.33
N MET A 68 22.72 10.23 4.67
CA MET A 68 23.56 9.12 4.22
C MET A 68 23.26 7.90 5.08
N VAL A 69 23.20 6.74 4.43
CA VAL A 69 22.92 5.47 5.09
C VAL A 69 23.92 4.44 4.59
N GLU A 70 24.59 3.76 5.51
CA GLU A 70 25.49 2.67 5.17
C GLU A 70 24.69 1.41 4.82
N VAL A 71 25.09 0.72 3.75
CA VAL A 71 24.43 -0.52 3.32
C VAL A 71 24.58 -1.61 4.37
N GLU A 72 25.71 -1.64 5.07
CA GLU A 72 25.94 -2.61 6.16
C GLU A 72 24.93 -2.45 7.30
N GLU A 73 24.60 -1.22 7.70
CA GLU A 73 23.58 -0.98 8.74
C GLU A 73 22.18 -1.45 8.30
N ILE A 74 21.85 -1.31 7.01
CA ILE A 74 20.58 -1.82 6.46
C ILE A 74 20.56 -3.34 6.53
N VAL A 75 21.67 -3.99 6.14
CA VAL A 75 21.80 -5.45 6.17
C VAL A 75 21.72 -5.97 7.60
N ASP A 76 22.39 -5.33 8.57
CA ASP A 76 22.35 -5.72 9.98
C ASP A 76 20.93 -5.65 10.57
N LEU A 77 20.10 -4.70 10.13
CA LEU A 77 18.69 -4.61 10.51
C LEU A 77 17.83 -5.68 9.82
N ALA A 78 18.15 -6.00 8.57
CA ALA A 78 17.45 -7.00 7.78
C ALA A 78 17.73 -8.43 8.28
N GLU A 79 18.97 -8.75 8.63
CA GLU A 79 19.36 -10.06 9.17
C GLU A 79 18.60 -10.38 10.47
N LYS A 80 18.34 -9.37 11.32
CA LYS A 80 17.56 -9.53 12.56
C LYS A 80 16.11 -9.96 12.32
N VAL A 81 15.56 -9.69 11.14
CA VAL A 81 14.20 -10.10 10.76
C VAL A 81 14.17 -11.28 9.79
N GLY A 82 15.34 -11.92 9.56
CA GLY A 82 15.47 -13.10 8.70
C GLY A 82 15.52 -12.79 7.21
N LEU A 83 15.93 -11.57 6.82
CA LEU A 83 16.22 -11.22 5.43
C LEU A 83 17.69 -11.51 5.12
N GLU A 84 17.94 -12.17 4.00
CA GLU A 84 19.30 -12.45 3.55
C GLU A 84 19.94 -11.22 2.90
N ARG A 85 21.27 -11.10 3.01
CA ARG A 85 22.05 -10.01 2.41
C ARG A 85 21.81 -9.88 0.91
N GLU A 86 21.67 -11.00 0.22
CA GLU A 86 21.42 -11.05 -1.23
C GLU A 86 20.09 -10.37 -1.58
N GLU A 87 19.02 -10.69 -0.83
CA GLU A 87 17.70 -10.08 -1.02
C GLU A 87 17.73 -8.57 -0.78
N VAL A 88 18.44 -8.11 0.25
CA VAL A 88 18.61 -6.68 0.54
C VAL A 88 19.36 -5.98 -0.60
N ASN A 89 20.43 -6.60 -1.11
CA ASN A 89 21.20 -6.05 -2.23
C ASN A 89 20.38 -5.96 -3.52
N GLU A 90 19.54 -6.95 -3.80
CA GLU A 90 18.61 -6.93 -4.94
C GLU A 90 17.60 -5.78 -4.83
N ILE A 91 17.03 -5.56 -3.65
CA ILE A 91 16.09 -4.47 -3.38
C ILE A 91 16.78 -3.12 -3.57
N ILE A 92 17.97 -2.93 -3.00
CA ILE A 92 18.76 -1.69 -3.16
C ILE A 92 19.11 -1.47 -4.64
N ALA A 93 19.49 -2.51 -5.38
CA ALA A 93 19.77 -2.40 -6.81
C ALA A 93 18.51 -2.05 -7.63
N ALA A 94 17.34 -2.55 -7.25
CA ALA A 94 16.07 -2.17 -7.87
C ALA A 94 15.73 -0.70 -7.61
N GLU A 95 15.87 -0.22 -6.37
CA GLU A 95 15.60 1.16 -5.99
C GLU A 95 16.58 2.16 -6.63
N LYS A 96 17.85 1.76 -6.81
CA LYS A 96 18.85 2.53 -7.58
C LYS A 96 18.42 2.66 -9.04
N ARG A 97 17.97 1.57 -9.66
CA ARG A 97 17.47 1.59 -11.06
C ARG A 97 16.17 2.40 -11.21
N ALA A 98 15.33 2.41 -10.20
CA ALA A 98 14.12 3.24 -10.15
C ALA A 98 14.43 4.73 -9.95
N GLY A 99 15.66 5.08 -9.56
CA GLY A 99 16.08 6.46 -9.34
C GLY A 99 15.59 7.06 -8.02
N HIS A 100 15.11 6.24 -7.09
CA HIS A 100 14.67 6.69 -5.76
C HIS A 100 15.85 6.90 -4.79
N ILE A 101 16.95 6.19 -5.04
CA ILE A 101 18.17 6.27 -4.26
C ILE A 101 19.39 6.37 -5.18
N TYR A 102 20.46 6.99 -4.69
CA TYR A 102 21.74 7.06 -5.37
C TYR A 102 22.88 6.71 -4.40
N GLU A 103 24.02 6.32 -4.96
CA GLU A 103 25.20 5.90 -4.20
C GLU A 103 26.32 6.94 -4.35
N PRO A 104 26.46 7.89 -3.41
CA PRO A 104 27.54 8.87 -3.45
C PRO A 104 28.94 8.26 -3.25
N LYS A 105 29.03 7.16 -2.49
CA LYS A 105 30.25 6.41 -2.22
C LYS A 105 29.92 4.92 -2.17
N GLN A 106 30.87 4.07 -2.52
CA GLN A 106 30.68 2.63 -2.45
C GLN A 106 30.24 2.21 -1.05
N GLY A 107 29.08 1.55 -0.95
CA GLY A 107 28.51 1.09 0.32
C GLY A 107 27.69 2.13 1.09
N VAL A 108 27.48 3.34 0.54
CA VAL A 108 26.66 4.40 1.16
C VAL A 108 25.57 4.83 0.20
N VAL A 109 24.32 4.80 0.64
CA VAL A 109 23.13 5.18 -0.15
C VAL A 109 22.45 6.40 0.44
N CYS A 110 21.85 7.22 -0.44
CA CYS A 110 21.08 8.39 -0.06
C CYS A 110 19.82 8.49 -0.93
N PHE A 111 18.73 9.04 -0.40
CA PHE A 111 17.50 9.27 -1.14
C PHE A 111 17.66 10.43 -2.12
N THR A 112 17.24 10.26 -3.38
CA THR A 112 17.26 11.33 -4.38
C THR A 112 16.24 12.42 -4.07
N VAL A 113 15.10 12.04 -3.48
CA VAL A 113 14.07 12.95 -2.98
C VAL A 113 14.06 12.87 -1.45
N PRO A 114 14.20 14.01 -0.75
CA PRO A 114 14.14 14.02 0.71
C PRO A 114 12.84 13.35 1.20
N PRO A 115 12.93 12.40 2.17
CA PRO A 115 11.80 11.56 2.57
C PRO A 115 10.61 12.33 3.18
N GLU A 116 10.79 13.62 3.50
CA GLU A 116 9.74 14.51 4.01
C GLU A 116 8.74 14.94 2.92
N ARG A 117 9.10 14.90 1.63
CA ARG A 117 8.27 15.39 0.52
C ARG A 117 7.37 14.34 -0.14
N SER A 118 7.39 13.09 0.32
CA SER A 118 6.61 11.99 -0.27
C SER A 118 5.24 11.75 0.38
N ARG A 119 4.77 12.65 1.25
CA ARG A 119 3.38 12.66 1.73
C ARG A 119 2.47 13.42 0.75
N VAL A 120 2.05 12.76 -0.33
CA VAL A 120 0.87 13.15 -1.11
C VAL A 120 0.06 11.89 -1.41
#